data_AF-R1IVU9-F1
#
_entry.id   AF-R1IVU9-F1
#
_cell.length_a   1.000
_cell.length_b   1.000
_cell.length_c   1.000
_cell.angle_alpha   90.00
_cell.angle_beta   90.00
_cell.angle_gamma   90.00
#
_symmetry.space_group_name_H-M   'P 1'
#
loop_
_entity.id
_entity.type
_entity.pdbx_description
1 polymer ?
#
loop_
_entity_poly.entity_id
_entity_poly.type
_entity_poly.pdbx_seq_one_letter_code
_entity_poly.pdbx_strand_id
1 'polypeptide(L)'
;MLKKLFGIAPKQEADGSYSPSKLALKLATVDKTDFENVTYQKYNGSRKKVLVIFTEQKNMTMQNGKMFSTGNHPVEAILPMLHLKNAGFEFEIVTPTGKPVVLEMWAFPEKDEYVKAFYEEYKQQFEAPGSLQHFEETSL
;
A
#
# COMPACT_ATOMS: atom_id res chain seq x y z
N MET A 1 28.03 14.53 8.47
CA MET A 1 27.72 15.62 7.51
C MET A 1 27.75 15.16 6.05
N LEU A 2 28.78 14.44 5.58
CA LEU A 2 28.84 13.98 4.18
C LEU A 2 27.63 13.14 3.71
N LYS A 3 27.17 12.17 4.50
CA LYS A 3 26.01 11.32 4.11
C LYS A 3 24.70 12.11 3.90
N LYS A 4 24.49 13.21 4.64
CA LYS A 4 23.34 14.09 4.45
C LYS A 4 23.50 14.94 3.19
N LEU A 5 24.72 15.42 2.92
CA LEU A 5 25.05 16.21 1.73
C LEU A 5 24.79 15.42 0.43
N PHE A 6 25.12 14.12 0.41
CA PHE A 6 24.86 13.24 -0.74
C PHE A 6 23.47 12.61 -0.77
N GLY A 7 22.57 12.94 0.17
CA GLY A 7 21.21 12.38 0.22
C GLY A 7 21.13 10.88 0.52
N ILE A 8 22.19 10.30 1.09
CA ILE A 8 22.31 8.87 1.42
C ILE A 8 21.74 8.57 2.82
N ALA A 9 21.74 9.57 3.71
CA ALA A 9 21.17 9.40 5.03
C ALA A 9 19.64 9.22 4.97
N PRO A 10 19.06 8.25 5.70
CA PRO A 10 17.62 8.14 5.84
C PRO A 10 17.05 9.38 6.54
N LYS A 11 15.78 9.68 6.29
CA LYS A 11 15.08 10.81 6.91
C LYS A 11 14.43 10.33 8.21
N GLN A 12 14.69 11.03 9.31
CA GLN A 12 14.00 10.76 10.57
C GLN A 12 12.61 11.41 10.53
N GLU A 13 11.58 10.66 10.90
CA GLU A 13 10.20 11.12 11.03
C GLU A 13 9.93 11.63 12.45
N ALA A 14 8.80 12.33 12.63
CA ALA A 14 8.44 12.97 13.91
C ALA A 14 8.28 11.97 15.07
N ASP A 15 7.89 10.72 14.78
CA ASP A 15 7.76 9.62 15.74
C ASP A 15 9.09 8.91 16.04
N GLY A 16 10.21 9.40 15.50
CA GLY A 16 11.55 8.84 15.71
C GLY A 16 11.89 7.65 14.81
N SER A 17 10.96 7.17 13.99
CA SER A 17 11.23 6.19 12.92
C SER A 17 12.01 6.84 11.77
N TYR A 18 12.47 6.03 10.82
CA TYR A 18 13.26 6.49 9.68
C TYR A 18 12.60 6.07 8.37
N SER A 19 12.33 7.01 7.47
CA SER A 19 11.95 6.73 6.08
C SER A 19 13.19 6.63 5.18
N PRO A 20 13.05 6.11 3.95
CA PRO A 20 14.19 5.92 3.05
C PRO A 20 14.96 7.22 2.77
N SER A 21 16.22 7.07 2.35
CA SER A 21 17.04 8.21 1.96
C SER A 21 16.59 8.78 0.61
N LYS A 22 16.93 10.04 0.33
CA LYS A 22 16.62 10.66 -0.97
C LYS A 22 17.20 9.88 -2.15
N LEU A 23 18.40 9.35 -1.99
CA LEU A 23 19.03 8.51 -3.03
C LEU A 23 18.27 7.19 -3.21
N ALA A 24 17.86 6.54 -2.11
CA ALA A 24 17.07 5.31 -2.18
C ALA A 24 15.74 5.54 -2.90
N LEU A 25 15.00 6.59 -2.54
CA LEU A 25 13.75 6.96 -3.22
C LEU A 25 13.96 7.18 -4.71
N LYS A 26 14.98 7.97 -5.09
CA LYS A 26 15.28 8.22 -6.51
C LYS A 26 15.57 6.95 -7.33
N LEU A 27 16.09 5.90 -6.69
CA LEU A 27 16.46 4.66 -7.37
C LEU A 27 15.35 3.60 -7.32
N ALA A 28 14.52 3.61 -6.28
CA ALA A 28 13.59 2.54 -5.96
C ALA A 28 12.12 2.93 -6.09
N THR A 29 11.79 4.21 -6.34
CA THR A 29 10.41 4.65 -6.58
C THR A 29 10.29 5.34 -7.92
N VAL A 30 9.06 5.39 -8.43
CA VAL A 30 8.72 6.03 -9.70
C VAL A 30 7.51 6.94 -9.49
N ASP A 31 7.48 8.07 -10.20
CA ASP A 31 6.32 8.98 -10.14
C ASP A 31 5.13 8.44 -10.96
N LYS A 32 5.39 7.52 -11.89
CA LYS A 32 4.39 6.88 -12.75
C LYS A 32 4.77 5.42 -12.94
N THR A 33 3.79 4.52 -12.85
CA THR A 33 4.02 3.09 -12.99
C THR A 33 4.07 2.65 -14.45
N ASP A 34 4.41 1.39 -14.68
CA ASP A 34 4.31 0.70 -15.96
C ASP A 34 2.92 0.05 -16.17
N PHE A 35 1.91 0.46 -15.40
CA PHE A 35 0.55 -0.05 -15.55
C PHE A 35 0.04 0.12 -16.98
N GLU A 36 -0.37 -0.99 -17.59
CA GLU A 36 -1.04 -1.02 -18.87
C GLU A 36 -2.52 -1.34 -18.69
N ASN A 37 -3.38 -0.45 -19.18
CA ASN A 37 -4.82 -0.66 -19.16
C ASN A 37 -5.24 -1.66 -20.25
N VAL A 38 -5.14 -2.95 -19.93
CA VAL A 38 -5.56 -4.03 -20.83
C VAL A 38 -7.04 -4.36 -20.65
N THR A 39 -7.66 -4.86 -21.73
CA THR A 39 -9.07 -5.26 -21.72
C THR A 39 -9.23 -6.69 -21.25
N TYR A 40 -10.21 -6.94 -20.38
CA TYR A 40 -10.56 -8.27 -19.88
C TYR A 40 -11.98 -8.65 -20.27
N GLN A 41 -12.20 -9.94 -20.53
CA GLN A 41 -13.54 -10.50 -20.39
C GLN A 41 -13.90 -10.48 -18.91
N LYS A 42 -14.93 -9.71 -18.53
CA LYS A 42 -15.33 -9.59 -17.13
C LYS A 42 -15.87 -10.90 -16.58
N TYR A 43 -15.42 -11.25 -15.38
CA TYR A 43 -16.00 -12.31 -14.58
C TYR A 43 -17.38 -11.89 -14.09
N ASN A 44 -18.40 -12.70 -14.39
CA ASN A 44 -19.80 -12.45 -14.01
C ASN A 44 -20.36 -13.51 -13.06
N GLY A 45 -19.50 -14.36 -12.48
CA GLY A 45 -19.94 -15.35 -11.50
C GLY A 45 -20.29 -14.72 -10.15
N SER A 46 -21.02 -15.47 -9.32
CA SER A 46 -21.46 -14.99 -8.01
C SER A 46 -20.33 -14.85 -6.98
N ARG A 47 -19.21 -15.57 -7.16
CA ARG A 47 -18.04 -15.53 -6.26
C ARG A 47 -16.95 -14.60 -6.81
N LYS A 48 -17.18 -13.29 -6.72
CA LYS A 48 -16.31 -12.25 -7.30
C LYS A 48 -15.52 -11.41 -6.28
N LYS A 49 -15.67 -11.68 -4.98
CA LYS A 49 -14.97 -10.93 -3.94
C LYS A 49 -13.57 -11.51 -3.68
N VAL A 50 -12.60 -10.62 -3.53
CA VAL A 50 -11.23 -10.92 -3.10
C VAL A 50 -11.00 -10.26 -1.75
N LEU A 51 -10.69 -11.06 -0.73
CA LEU A 51 -10.30 -10.56 0.58
C LEU A 51 -8.83 -10.10 0.50
N VAL A 52 -8.57 -8.83 0.82
CA VAL A 52 -7.23 -8.25 0.79
C VAL A 52 -6.83 -7.88 2.22
N ILE A 53 -5.78 -8.53 2.71
CA ILE A 53 -5.27 -8.34 4.08
C ILE A 53 -4.08 -7.39 4.02
N PHE A 54 -4.23 -6.21 4.59
CA PHE A 54 -3.19 -5.18 4.66
C PHE A 54 -2.53 -5.13 6.04
N THR A 55 -1.28 -4.63 6.11
CA THR A 55 -0.72 -4.22 7.41
C THR A 55 -1.37 -2.93 7.93
N GLU A 56 -1.59 -2.90 9.24
CA GLU A 56 -1.96 -1.72 10.05
C GLU A 56 -0.77 -1.18 10.87
N GLN A 57 0.44 -1.73 10.65
CA GLN A 57 1.64 -1.42 11.40
C GLN A 57 2.64 -0.66 10.52
N LYS A 58 2.94 0.58 10.90
CA LYS A 58 3.86 1.46 10.17
C LYS A 58 5.32 1.20 10.49
N ASN A 59 5.64 1.01 11.76
CA ASN A 59 7.01 1.05 12.26
C ASN A 59 7.55 -0.36 12.46
N MET A 60 8.55 -0.74 11.67
CA MET A 60 9.23 -2.03 11.78
C MET A 60 10.56 -1.88 12.52
N THR A 61 10.70 -2.54 13.68
CA THR A 61 11.96 -2.54 14.44
C THR A 61 13.01 -3.39 13.73
N MET A 62 14.13 -2.75 13.39
CA MET A 62 15.28 -3.39 12.75
C MET A 62 16.22 -4.00 13.80
N GLN A 63 17.15 -4.87 13.36
CA GLN A 63 18.13 -5.52 14.24
C GLN A 63 18.97 -4.54 15.08
N ASN A 64 19.20 -3.32 14.58
CA ASN A 64 19.94 -2.27 15.29
C ASN A 64 19.08 -1.45 16.28
N GLY A 65 17.85 -1.88 16.55
CA GLY A 65 16.90 -1.21 17.46
C GLY A 65 16.24 0.04 16.89
N LYS A 66 16.57 0.48 15.67
CA LYS A 66 15.89 1.61 15.01
C LYS A 66 14.63 1.12 14.32
N MET A 67 13.65 2.00 14.19
CA MET A 67 12.40 1.71 13.48
C MET A 67 12.45 2.22 12.04
N PHE A 68 12.09 1.36 11.08
CA PHE A 68 11.84 1.73 9.69
C PHE A 68 10.38 2.15 9.52
N SER A 69 10.16 3.31 8.91
CA SER A 69 8.84 3.89 8.58
C SER A 69 8.34 3.31 7.26
N THR A 70 7.55 2.25 7.33
CA THR A 70 7.12 1.43 6.20
C THR A 70 5.59 1.23 6.21
N GLY A 71 5.11 0.20 5.52
CA GLY A 71 3.72 -0.12 5.30
C GLY A 71 3.59 -1.08 4.13
N ASN A 72 2.41 -1.17 3.54
CA ASN A 72 2.23 -1.85 2.27
C ASN A 72 2.74 -0.94 1.14
N HIS A 73 3.49 -1.49 0.19
CA HIS A 73 3.98 -0.73 -0.95
C HIS A 73 2.81 -0.41 -1.91
N PRO A 74 2.51 0.87 -2.19
CA PRO A 74 1.28 1.25 -2.89
C PRO A 74 1.19 0.70 -4.31
N VAL A 75 2.32 0.61 -5.02
CA VAL A 75 2.37 0.04 -6.38
C VAL A 75 2.11 -1.47 -6.35
N GLU A 76 2.68 -2.19 -5.38
CA GLU A 76 2.51 -3.65 -5.26
C GLU A 76 1.08 -4.02 -4.87
N ALA A 77 0.44 -3.18 -4.06
CA ALA A 77 -0.95 -3.38 -3.69
C ALA A 77 -1.92 -3.00 -4.82
N ILE A 78 -1.79 -1.79 -5.37
CA ILE A 78 -2.83 -1.21 -6.22
C ILE A 78 -2.82 -1.78 -7.64
N LEU A 79 -1.66 -2.10 -8.23
CA LEU A 79 -1.62 -2.58 -9.62
C LEU A 79 -2.33 -3.93 -9.81
N PRO A 80 -2.07 -4.96 -8.98
CA PRO A 80 -2.83 -6.20 -9.05
C PRO A 80 -4.34 -5.98 -8.82
N MET A 81 -4.69 -5.10 -7.87
CA MET A 81 -6.09 -4.77 -7.59
C MET A 81 -6.76 -4.04 -8.76
N LEU A 82 -6.04 -3.16 -9.47
CA LEU A 82 -6.53 -2.51 -10.70
C LEU A 82 -6.86 -3.54 -11.78
N HIS A 83 -5.97 -4.50 -12.03
CA HIS A 83 -6.21 -5.55 -13.01
C HIS A 83 -7.40 -6.44 -12.64
N LEU A 84 -7.48 -6.86 -11.36
CA LEU A 84 -8.60 -7.65 -10.85
C LEU A 84 -9.93 -6.88 -10.93
N LYS A 85 -9.93 -5.58 -10.59
CA LYS A 85 -11.10 -4.72 -10.73
C LYS A 85 -11.58 -4.65 -12.18
N ASN A 86 -10.65 -4.41 -13.12
CA ASN A 86 -10.95 -4.36 -14.54
C ASN A 86 -11.51 -5.69 -15.07
N ALA A 87 -11.07 -6.81 -14.49
CA ALA A 87 -11.59 -8.14 -14.75
C ALA A 87 -12.93 -8.45 -14.06
N GLY A 88 -13.51 -7.53 -13.27
CA GLY A 88 -14.83 -7.67 -12.66
C GLY A 88 -14.85 -8.20 -11.22
N PHE A 89 -13.70 -8.25 -10.55
CA PHE A 89 -13.61 -8.59 -9.13
C PHE A 89 -13.87 -7.38 -8.23
N GLU A 90 -14.36 -7.66 -7.04
CA GLU A 90 -14.59 -6.69 -5.96
C GLU A 90 -13.66 -7.00 -4.79
N PHE A 91 -13.40 -6.02 -3.93
CA PHE A 91 -12.49 -6.19 -2.80
C PHE A 91 -13.21 -6.02 -1.46
N GLU A 92 -12.78 -6.84 -0.52
CA GLU A 92 -13.06 -6.66 0.90
C GLU A 92 -11.71 -6.42 1.58
N ILE A 93 -11.49 -5.19 2.04
CA ILE A 93 -10.21 -4.77 2.62
C ILE A 93 -10.28 -4.95 4.12
N VAL A 94 -9.33 -5.69 4.66
CA VAL A 94 -9.21 -5.95 6.10
C VAL A 94 -7.79 -5.70 6.59
N THR A 95 -7.68 -5.39 7.87
CA THR A 95 -6.44 -5.44 8.64
C THR A 95 -6.62 -6.37 9.84
N PRO A 96 -5.55 -6.81 10.53
CA PRO A 96 -5.68 -7.71 11.67
C PRO A 96 -6.75 -7.29 12.69
N THR A 97 -6.86 -6.00 13.00
CA THR A 97 -7.80 -5.49 14.01
C THR A 97 -8.83 -4.49 13.48
N GLY A 98 -8.83 -4.19 12.17
CA GLY A 98 -9.67 -3.15 11.57
C GLY A 98 -9.13 -1.73 11.75
N LYS A 99 -7.87 -1.58 12.20
CA LYS A 99 -7.19 -0.27 12.18
C LYS A 99 -6.87 0.14 10.75
N PRO A 100 -6.69 1.45 10.49
CA PRO A 100 -6.39 1.95 9.15
C PRO A 100 -5.21 1.24 8.50
N VAL A 101 -5.32 1.01 7.19
CA VAL A 101 -4.24 0.50 6.36
C VAL A 101 -3.07 1.48 6.40
N VAL A 102 -1.86 0.94 6.55
CA VAL A 102 -0.64 1.74 6.44
C VAL A 102 -0.01 1.53 5.07
N LEU A 103 0.14 2.61 4.30
CA LEU A 103 0.86 2.60 3.02
C LEU A 103 2.20 3.31 3.14
N GLU A 104 3.16 2.85 2.35
CA GLU A 104 4.42 3.55 2.12
C GLU A 104 4.19 4.78 1.22
N MET A 105 3.58 5.83 1.77
CA MET A 105 3.19 7.02 0.98
C MET A 105 4.38 7.72 0.30
N TRP A 106 5.62 7.48 0.75
CA TRP A 106 6.82 7.95 0.06
C TRP A 106 7.12 7.22 -1.26
N ALA A 107 6.45 6.10 -1.55
CA ALA A 107 6.49 5.36 -2.81
C ALA A 107 5.22 5.51 -3.64
N PHE A 108 4.29 6.40 -3.25
CA PHE A 108 3.06 6.61 -3.99
C PHE A 108 3.35 7.34 -5.32
N PRO A 109 2.91 6.80 -6.49
CA PRO A 109 3.24 7.36 -7.79
C PRO A 109 2.31 8.55 -8.13
N GLU A 110 2.68 9.75 -7.69
CA GLU A 110 1.85 10.97 -7.75
C GLU A 110 1.43 11.42 -9.17
N LYS A 111 2.09 10.94 -10.23
CA LYS A 111 1.76 11.25 -11.64
C LYS A 111 1.00 10.11 -12.33
N ASP A 112 0.62 9.06 -11.60
CA ASP A 112 -0.16 7.96 -12.13
C ASP A 112 -1.65 8.14 -11.83
N GLU A 113 -2.40 8.57 -12.83
CA GLU A 113 -3.83 8.87 -12.68
C GLU A 113 -4.68 7.61 -12.42
N TYR A 114 -4.26 6.42 -12.88
CA TYR A 114 -4.99 5.18 -12.59
C TYR A 114 -4.82 4.78 -11.14
N VAL A 115 -3.59 4.84 -10.62
CA VAL A 115 -3.30 4.53 -9.21
C VAL A 115 -4.00 5.54 -8.29
N LYS A 116 -3.97 6.84 -8.62
CA LYS A 116 -4.67 7.89 -7.86
C LYS A 116 -6.18 7.69 -7.85
N ALA A 117 -6.78 7.43 -9.01
CA ALA A 117 -8.22 7.19 -9.11
C ALA A 117 -8.64 5.96 -8.28
N PHE A 118 -7.88 4.87 -8.34
CA PHE A 118 -8.13 3.69 -7.51
C PHE A 118 -7.99 4.01 -6.02
N TYR A 119 -6.92 4.70 -5.63
CA TYR A 119 -6.69 5.06 -4.23
C TYR A 119 -7.85 5.89 -3.67
N GLU A 120 -8.31 6.91 -4.38
CA GLU A 120 -9.42 7.75 -3.94
C GLU A 120 -10.76 6.98 -3.92
N GLU A 121 -11.01 6.08 -4.87
CA GLU A 121 -12.20 5.20 -4.87
C GLU A 121 -12.24 4.29 -3.64
N TYR A 122 -11.10 3.73 -3.23
CA TYR A 122 -10.98 2.79 -2.11
C TYR A 122 -10.59 3.45 -0.78
N LYS A 123 -10.45 4.78 -0.76
CA LYS A 123 -9.92 5.55 0.38
C LYS A 123 -10.63 5.26 1.69
N GLN A 124 -11.97 5.26 1.67
CA GLN A 124 -12.75 4.95 2.87
C GLN A 124 -12.46 3.55 3.42
N GLN A 125 -12.24 2.57 2.55
CA GLN A 125 -11.90 1.21 2.96
C GLN A 125 -10.45 1.09 3.45
N PHE A 126 -9.53 1.93 2.97
CA PHE A 126 -8.18 2.02 3.54
C PHE A 126 -8.18 2.71 4.91
N GLU A 127 -8.98 3.76 5.09
CA GLU A 127 -9.08 4.52 6.34
C GLU A 127 -9.87 3.76 7.43
N ALA A 128 -10.87 2.97 7.04
CA ALA A 128 -11.70 2.17 7.93
C ALA A 128 -11.94 0.76 7.36
N PRO A 129 -10.90 -0.11 7.35
CA PRO A 129 -11.02 -1.48 6.85
C PRO A 129 -11.81 -2.37 7.81
N GLY A 130 -12.23 -3.54 7.32
CA GLY A 130 -12.77 -4.58 8.19
C GLY A 130 -11.67 -5.18 9.10
N SER A 131 -12.11 -5.89 10.13
CA SER A 131 -11.22 -6.65 11.02
C SER A 131 -11.13 -8.11 10.55
N LEU A 132 -9.92 -8.60 10.31
CA LEU A 132 -9.68 -10.00 9.98
C LEU A 132 -10.10 -10.92 11.14
N GLN A 133 -9.84 -10.51 12.39
CA GLN A 133 -10.27 -11.26 13.57
C GLN A 133 -11.81 -11.45 13.57
N HIS A 134 -12.55 -10.39 13.27
CA HIS A 134 -14.01 -10.47 13.20
C HIS A 134 -14.50 -11.28 11.99
N PHE A 135 -13.81 -11.16 10.85
CA PHE A 135 -14.11 -11.94 9.65
C PHE A 135 -13.99 -13.45 9.92
N GLU A 136 -12.94 -13.88 10.62
CA GLU A 136 -12.73 -15.28 11.00
C GLU A 136 -13.84 -15.81 11.92
N GLU A 137 -14.27 -15.00 12.91
CA GLU A 137 -15.35 -15.37 13.84
C GLU A 137 -16.72 -15.54 13.18
N THR A 138 -16.97 -14.82 12.09
CA THR A 138 -18.29 -14.77 11.43
C THR A 138 -18.38 -15.62 10.17
N SER A 139 -17.25 -16.11 9.67
CA SER A 139 -17.16 -16.91 8.43
C SER A 139 -17.00 -18.42 8.69
N LEU A 140 -16.78 -18.82 9.94
CA LEU A 140 -16.74 -20.22 10.41
C LEU A 140 -18.06 -20.60 11.10
#